data_AF-A0A0C9YVM5-F1
#
_entry.id   AF-A0A0C9YVM5-F1
#
_cell.length_a   1.000
_cell.length_b   1.000
_cell.length_c   1.000
_cell.angle_alpha   90.00
_cell.angle_beta   90.00
_cell.angle_gamma   90.00
#
_symmetry.space_group_name_H-M   'P 1'
#
loop_
_entity.id
_entity.type
_entity.pdbx_description
1 polymer ?
#
loop_
_entity_poly.entity_id
_entity_poly.type
_entity_poly.pdbx_seq_one_letter_code
_entity_poly.pdbx_strand_id
1 'polypeptide(L)'
;MNSTVNLQHPIYISNKGLLGLCDHVVDRIVDAVEFARGDPQFRYCLPSHQLEYAPLRKFVMLLVKLLHTSVYSIATALAYVDRLKSTGRLVLDNATHERLILGALMLASEHSDDVPHGFSDRTDVSLPFSRREIVQLEFDFRDALDDNLDVSDDEMLVQLHSIFDAVMSCQHRHPPQMCPHEGYPRPTMAQYYPPHHYAAADRQKGFRNLWRRLRRISTSA
;
A
#
# COMPACT_ATOMS: atom_id res chain seq x y z
N MET A 1 17.02 -22.14 -26.83
CA MET A 1 17.37 -20.70 -26.79
C MET A 1 16.58 -20.11 -25.63
N ASN A 2 17.20 -20.04 -24.45
CA ASN A 2 16.55 -19.55 -23.24
C ASN A 2 16.78 -18.04 -23.17
N SER A 3 15.80 -17.28 -23.62
CA SER A 3 15.79 -15.83 -23.46
C SER A 3 15.42 -15.51 -22.02
N THR A 4 16.42 -15.45 -21.15
CA THR A 4 16.27 -14.85 -19.82
C THR A 4 15.99 -13.36 -20.01
N VAL A 5 14.72 -12.97 -19.87
CA VAL A 5 14.32 -11.56 -19.81
C VAL A 5 14.96 -10.99 -18.55
N ASN A 6 16.03 -10.22 -18.74
CA ASN A 6 16.70 -9.55 -17.64
C ASN A 6 15.82 -8.38 -17.18
N LEU A 7 15.03 -8.59 -16.14
CA LEU A 7 14.11 -7.62 -15.55
C LEU A 7 14.82 -6.55 -14.68
N GLN A 8 16.16 -6.53 -14.64
CA GLN A 8 16.94 -5.54 -13.86
C GLN A 8 16.97 -4.14 -14.48
N HIS A 9 16.26 -3.88 -15.59
CA HIS A 9 16.15 -2.53 -16.10
C HIS A 9 15.10 -1.76 -15.30
N PRO A 10 15.48 -0.68 -14.58
CA PRO A 10 14.53 0.15 -13.88
C PRO A 10 13.58 0.74 -14.92
N ILE A 11 12.34 0.23 -14.94
CA ILE A 11 11.29 0.79 -15.77
C ILE A 11 11.13 2.25 -15.33
N TYR A 12 11.45 3.18 -16.22
CA TYR A 12 11.29 4.61 -15.94
C TYR A 12 9.80 4.94 -15.99
N ILE A 13 9.14 4.86 -14.83
CA ILE A 13 7.71 5.19 -14.72
C ILE A 13 7.57 6.71 -14.73
N SER A 14 6.85 7.25 -15.73
CA SER A 14 6.44 8.66 -15.75
C SER A 14 5.69 9.04 -14.48
N ASN A 15 5.73 10.30 -14.04
CA ASN A 15 4.97 10.79 -12.89
C ASN A 15 3.46 10.44 -12.95
N LYS A 16 2.88 10.45 -14.16
CA LYS A 16 1.48 10.00 -14.37
C LYS A 16 1.31 8.49 -14.17
N GLY A 17 2.27 7.70 -14.65
CA GLY A 17 2.30 6.25 -14.42
C GLY A 17 2.48 5.90 -12.95
N LEU A 18 3.31 6.66 -12.22
CA LEU A 18 3.52 6.47 -10.78
C LEU A 18 2.24 6.71 -9.99
N LEU A 19 1.47 7.75 -10.36
CA LEU A 19 0.17 7.99 -9.76
C LEU A 19 -0.81 6.85 -10.06
N GLY A 20 -0.82 6.34 -11.30
CA GLY A 20 -1.62 5.18 -11.68
C GLY A 20 -1.30 3.91 -10.91
N LEU A 21 -0.01 3.64 -10.72
CA LEU A 21 0.48 2.56 -9.89
C LEU A 21 0.03 2.72 -8.43
N CYS A 22 0.15 3.93 -7.87
CA CYS A 22 -0.29 4.18 -6.49
C CYS A 22 -1.81 4.00 -6.34
N ASP A 23 -2.60 4.48 -7.29
CA ASP A 23 -4.06 4.28 -7.30
C ASP A 23 -4.40 2.77 -7.35
N HIS A 24 -3.74 2.00 -8.22
CA HIS A 24 -3.93 0.55 -8.33
C HIS A 24 -3.61 -0.18 -7.03
N VAL A 25 -2.47 0.15 -6.42
CA VAL A 25 -2.09 -0.44 -5.13
C VAL A 25 -3.14 -0.11 -4.07
N VAL A 26 -3.64 1.13 -4.01
CA VAL A 26 -4.72 1.51 -3.10
C VAL A 26 -5.97 0.66 -3.35
N ASP A 27 -6.38 0.52 -4.61
CA ASP A 27 -7.57 -0.25 -4.97
C ASP A 27 -7.45 -1.72 -4.52
N ARG A 28 -6.28 -2.34 -4.67
CA ARG A 28 -6.03 -3.73 -4.29
C ARG A 28 -5.97 -3.93 -2.77
N ILE A 29 -5.39 -2.97 -2.05
CA ILE A 29 -5.35 -3.00 -0.58
C ILE A 29 -6.76 -2.84 -0.01
N VAL A 30 -7.56 -1.92 -0.53
CA VAL A 30 -8.95 -1.74 -0.10
C VAL A 30 -9.78 -2.98 -0.42
N ASP A 31 -9.69 -3.51 -1.63
CA ASP A 31 -10.39 -4.74 -2.02
C ASP A 31 -10.04 -5.93 -1.10
N ALA A 32 -8.77 -6.09 -0.72
CA ALA A 32 -8.35 -7.14 0.21
C ALA A 32 -8.94 -6.97 1.62
N VAL A 33 -8.92 -5.75 2.16
CA VAL A 33 -9.47 -5.45 3.49
C VAL A 33 -10.98 -5.63 3.52
N GLU A 34 -11.68 -5.15 2.50
CA GLU A 34 -13.15 -5.23 2.41
C GLU A 34 -13.63 -6.67 2.18
N PHE A 35 -12.88 -7.45 1.40
CA PHE A 35 -13.12 -8.89 1.30
C PHE A 35 -12.97 -9.59 2.66
N ALA A 36 -11.91 -9.27 3.41
CA ALA A 36 -11.70 -9.82 4.74
C ALA A 36 -12.79 -9.41 5.75
N ARG A 37 -13.42 -8.23 5.55
CA ARG A 37 -14.60 -7.78 6.30
C ARG A 37 -15.89 -8.52 5.92
N GLY A 38 -15.90 -9.27 4.82
CA GLY A 38 -17.09 -9.90 4.29
C GLY A 38 -18.03 -8.92 3.57
N ASP A 39 -17.54 -7.74 3.19
CA ASP A 39 -18.33 -6.71 2.49
C ASP A 39 -17.80 -6.43 1.07
N PRO A 40 -18.08 -7.32 0.08
CA PRO A 40 -17.62 -7.14 -1.30
C PRO A 40 -18.47 -6.11 -2.08
N GLN A 41 -18.85 -5.00 -1.45
CA GLN A 41 -19.74 -3.96 -2.01
C GLN A 41 -19.09 -3.08 -3.10
N PHE A 42 -17.77 -3.09 -3.25
CA PHE A 42 -17.08 -2.25 -4.24
C PHE A 42 -17.09 -2.86 -5.65
N ARG A 43 -18.27 -2.99 -6.26
CA ARG A 43 -18.38 -3.43 -7.66
C ARG A 43 -18.48 -2.29 -8.67
N TYR A 44 -18.68 -1.04 -8.23
CA TYR A 44 -19.13 0.03 -9.14
C TYR A 44 -18.28 1.32 -9.16
N CYS A 45 -17.44 1.61 -8.15
CA CYS A 45 -16.52 2.76 -8.20
C CYS A 45 -15.16 2.38 -7.59
N LEU A 46 -14.04 2.76 -8.24
CA LEU A 46 -12.69 2.46 -7.75
C LEU A 46 -12.40 3.22 -6.44
N PRO A 47 -12.02 2.54 -5.35
CA PRO A 47 -11.69 3.16 -4.06
C PRO A 47 -10.70 4.33 -4.15
N SER A 48 -9.68 4.23 -5.01
CA SER A 48 -8.65 5.24 -5.22
C SER A 48 -9.19 6.61 -5.65
N HIS A 49 -10.42 6.66 -6.18
CA HIS A 49 -11.08 7.90 -6.61
C HIS A 49 -11.92 8.53 -5.49
N GLN A 50 -12.14 7.82 -4.38
CA GLN A 50 -12.85 8.35 -3.24
C GLN A 50 -11.92 9.18 -2.36
N LEU A 51 -12.42 10.33 -1.90
CA LEU A 51 -11.63 11.26 -1.08
C LEU A 51 -11.19 10.66 0.26
N GLU A 52 -11.90 9.64 0.75
CA GLU A 52 -11.58 8.94 2.01
C GLU A 52 -10.25 8.18 1.96
N TYR A 53 -9.83 7.68 0.79
CA TYR A 53 -8.56 6.95 0.63
C TYR A 53 -7.38 7.85 0.22
N ALA A 54 -7.58 9.19 0.17
CA ALA A 54 -6.50 10.13 -0.12
C ALA A 54 -5.29 10.04 0.85
N PRO A 55 -5.46 9.80 2.18
CA PRO A 55 -4.34 9.57 3.09
C PRO A 55 -3.58 8.28 2.75
N LEU A 56 -4.28 7.19 2.48
CA LEU A 56 -3.69 5.91 2.10
C LEU A 56 -2.90 6.04 0.80
N ARG A 57 -3.43 6.73 -0.21
CA ARG A 57 -2.69 7.02 -1.45
C ARG A 57 -1.39 7.78 -1.20
N LYS A 58 -1.41 8.78 -0.31
CA LYS A 58 -0.19 9.52 0.07
C LYS A 58 0.80 8.61 0.77
N PHE A 59 0.32 7.70 1.62
CA PHE A 59 1.15 6.71 2.29
C PHE A 59 1.80 5.73 1.30
N VAL A 60 1.04 5.18 0.36
CA VAL A 60 1.55 4.34 -0.73
C VAL A 60 2.61 5.08 -1.56
N MET A 61 2.32 6.31 -1.98
CA MET A 61 3.27 7.12 -2.73
C MET A 61 4.56 7.39 -1.94
N LEU A 62 4.44 7.55 -0.62
CA LEU A 62 5.57 7.70 0.29
C LEU A 62 6.40 6.41 0.31
N LEU A 63 5.77 5.24 0.50
CA LEU A 63 6.45 3.94 0.48
C LEU A 63 7.18 3.69 -0.85
N VAL A 64 6.50 3.83 -1.98
CA VAL A 64 7.09 3.59 -3.31
C VAL A 64 8.30 4.49 -3.57
N LYS A 65 8.25 5.77 -3.15
CA LYS A 65 9.36 6.71 -3.33
C LYS A 65 10.54 6.45 -2.40
N LEU A 66 10.28 6.09 -1.15
CA LEU A 66 11.32 5.97 -0.12
C LEU A 66 12.01 4.62 -0.14
N LEU A 67 11.29 3.58 -0.52
CA LEU A 67 11.82 2.22 -0.54
C LEU A 67 12.55 1.89 -1.84
N HIS A 68 12.57 2.83 -2.81
CA HIS A 68 13.07 2.60 -4.17
C HIS A 68 12.53 1.29 -4.74
N THR A 69 11.27 0.99 -4.43
CA THR A 69 10.69 -0.32 -4.69
C THR A 69 10.64 -0.57 -6.18
N SER A 70 11.20 -1.69 -6.63
CA SER A 70 11.07 -2.11 -8.02
C SER A 70 9.60 -2.47 -8.30
N VAL A 71 9.20 -2.41 -9.57
CA VAL A 71 7.87 -2.88 -9.99
C VAL A 71 7.68 -4.36 -9.59
N TYR A 72 8.76 -5.13 -9.61
CA TYR A 72 8.77 -6.52 -9.17
C TYR A 72 8.39 -6.64 -7.70
N SER A 73 9.06 -5.94 -6.77
CA SER A 73 8.71 -6.06 -5.35
C SER A 73 7.30 -5.55 -5.03
N ILE A 74 6.79 -4.54 -5.76
CA ILE A 74 5.39 -4.12 -5.63
C ILE A 74 4.46 -5.25 -6.06
N ALA A 75 4.75 -5.90 -7.19
CA ALA A 75 3.95 -6.97 -7.72
C ALA A 75 3.98 -8.22 -6.82
N THR A 76 5.14 -8.57 -6.26
CA THR A 76 5.29 -9.62 -5.23
C THR A 76 4.46 -9.27 -3.98
N ALA A 77 4.51 -8.01 -3.52
CA ALA A 77 3.71 -7.56 -2.39
C ALA A 77 2.20 -7.70 -2.67
N LEU A 78 1.73 -7.39 -3.89
CA LEU A 78 0.33 -7.60 -4.27
C LEU A 78 -0.06 -9.09 -4.29
N ALA A 79 0.84 -9.99 -4.68
CA ALA A 79 0.61 -11.43 -4.58
C ALA A 79 0.45 -11.87 -3.11
N TYR A 80 1.29 -11.36 -2.20
CA TYR A 80 1.15 -11.60 -0.77
C TYR A 80 -0.18 -11.07 -0.21
N VAL A 81 -0.63 -9.90 -0.66
CA VAL A 81 -1.93 -9.33 -0.29
C VAL A 81 -3.07 -10.24 -0.74
N ASP A 82 -3.04 -10.77 -1.96
CA ASP A 82 -4.06 -11.71 -2.45
C ASP A 82 -4.09 -13.02 -1.64
N ARG A 83 -2.92 -13.53 -1.25
CA ARG A 83 -2.83 -14.70 -0.37
C ARG A 83 -3.44 -14.40 0.99
N LEU A 84 -3.00 -13.32 1.64
CA LEU A 84 -3.50 -12.90 2.96
C LEU A 84 -5.00 -12.66 2.97
N LYS A 85 -5.54 -12.05 1.91
CA LYS A 85 -6.98 -11.87 1.69
C LYS A 85 -7.77 -13.18 1.88
N SER A 86 -7.22 -14.32 1.49
CA SER A 86 -7.85 -15.64 1.60
C SER A 86 -7.68 -16.35 2.96
N THR A 87 -6.71 -15.93 3.77
CA THR A 87 -6.36 -16.62 5.02
C THR A 87 -7.33 -16.35 6.17
N GLY A 88 -8.04 -15.22 6.14
CA GLY A 88 -8.86 -14.74 7.24
C GLY A 88 -8.07 -14.31 8.49
N ARG A 89 -6.73 -14.27 8.42
CA ARG A 89 -5.84 -13.88 9.55
C ARG A 89 -5.55 -12.38 9.61
N LEU A 90 -6.16 -11.57 8.74
CA LEU A 90 -5.99 -10.13 8.73
C LEU A 90 -6.60 -9.49 9.98
N VAL A 91 -5.77 -8.78 10.75
CA VAL A 91 -6.24 -7.99 11.90
C VAL A 91 -6.92 -6.72 11.40
N LEU A 92 -8.25 -6.66 11.54
CA LEU A 92 -9.08 -5.56 11.08
C LEU A 92 -9.19 -4.45 12.14
N ASP A 93 -8.30 -3.47 12.07
CA ASP A 93 -8.35 -2.22 12.83
C ASP A 93 -8.30 -0.96 11.93
N ASN A 94 -8.16 0.21 12.55
CA ASN A 94 -8.14 1.49 11.84
C ASN A 94 -6.88 1.71 10.97
N ALA A 95 -5.81 0.95 11.22
CA ALA A 95 -4.54 1.03 10.48
C ALA A 95 -4.34 -0.20 9.58
N THR A 96 -5.39 -1.00 9.34
CA THR A 96 -5.31 -2.24 8.56
C THR A 96 -4.72 -1.99 7.18
N HIS A 97 -5.18 -0.94 6.48
CA HIS A 97 -4.72 -0.68 5.11
C HIS A 97 -3.23 -0.34 5.07
N GLU A 98 -2.78 0.54 5.97
CA GLU A 98 -1.38 0.95 6.08
C GLU A 98 -0.48 -0.21 6.51
N ARG A 99 -0.93 -1.03 7.47
CA ARG A 99 -0.23 -2.25 7.89
C ARG A 99 -0.16 -3.28 6.76
N LEU A 100 -1.27 -3.44 6.02
CA LEU A 100 -1.37 -4.36 4.89
C LEU A 100 -0.30 -4.09 3.84
N ILE A 101 -0.24 -2.85 3.35
CA ILE A 101 0.73 -2.49 2.33
C ILE A 101 2.16 -2.45 2.85
N LEU A 102 2.37 -2.00 4.10
CA LEU A 102 3.71 -1.92 4.68
C LEU A 102 4.31 -3.30 4.89
N GLY A 103 3.58 -4.22 5.53
CA GLY A 103 4.06 -5.58 5.81
C GLY A 103 4.33 -6.35 4.52
N ALA A 104 3.42 -6.27 3.54
CA ALA A 104 3.61 -6.94 2.25
C ALA A 104 4.83 -6.40 1.49
N LEU A 105 5.02 -5.07 1.44
CA LEU A 105 6.18 -4.47 0.78
C LEU A 105 7.49 -4.77 1.49
N MET A 106 7.49 -4.83 2.82
CA MET A 106 8.68 -5.21 3.60
C MET A 106 9.14 -6.61 3.25
N LEU A 107 8.24 -7.60 3.31
CA LEU A 107 8.57 -8.98 2.97
C LEU A 107 9.00 -9.14 1.52
N ALA A 108 8.31 -8.47 0.59
CA ALA A 108 8.66 -8.52 -0.82
C ALA A 108 10.04 -7.91 -1.10
N SER A 109 10.39 -6.83 -0.40
CA SER A 109 11.69 -6.17 -0.54
C SER A 109 12.83 -6.99 0.05
N GLU A 110 12.55 -7.82 1.07
CA GLU A 110 13.52 -8.77 1.63
C GLU A 110 13.84 -9.90 0.62
N HIS A 111 12.85 -10.32 -0.17
CA HIS A 111 12.97 -11.45 -1.11
C HIS A 111 13.44 -11.03 -2.52
N SER A 112 13.38 -9.75 -2.85
CA SER A 112 13.94 -9.24 -4.10
C SER A 112 15.43 -8.91 -3.93
N ASP A 113 16.29 -9.62 -4.65
CA ASP A 113 17.77 -9.50 -4.63
C ASP A 113 18.35 -8.11 -4.95
N ASP A 114 17.52 -7.10 -5.23
CA ASP A 114 17.97 -5.81 -5.76
C ASP A 114 18.63 -4.89 -4.71
N VAL A 115 18.39 -5.04 -3.39
CA VAL A 115 19.19 -4.36 -2.35
C VAL A 115 19.14 -5.10 -0.99
N PRO A 116 20.26 -5.64 -0.47
CA PRO A 116 20.30 -6.37 0.78
C PRO A 116 20.47 -5.42 1.98
N HIS A 117 19.48 -4.58 2.27
CA HIS A 117 19.50 -3.79 3.51
C HIS A 117 18.10 -3.80 4.11
N GLY A 118 17.93 -4.62 5.15
CA GLY A 118 16.66 -4.80 5.84
C GLY A 118 16.03 -3.46 6.22
N PHE A 119 14.71 -3.41 6.17
CA PHE A 119 13.89 -2.23 6.43
C PHE A 119 14.26 -1.50 7.74
N SER A 120 14.75 -2.26 8.73
CA SER A 120 15.23 -1.79 10.04
C SER A 120 16.40 -0.81 9.97
N ASP A 121 17.22 -0.84 8.91
CA ASP A 121 18.37 0.05 8.71
C ASP A 121 18.00 1.33 7.94
N ARG A 122 16.81 1.34 7.31
CA ARG A 122 16.24 2.48 6.58
C ARG A 122 15.36 3.38 7.47
N THR A 123 15.47 3.26 8.79
CA THR A 123 14.61 3.95 9.79
C THR A 123 14.82 5.46 9.93
N ASP A 124 15.71 6.07 9.15
CA ASP A 124 15.73 7.55 9.01
C ASP A 124 14.49 8.09 8.27
N VAL A 125 13.73 7.18 7.65
CA VAL A 125 12.42 7.47 7.10
C VAL A 125 11.39 7.53 8.23
N SER A 126 10.85 8.72 8.48
CA SER A 126 9.77 8.96 9.46
C SER A 126 8.44 8.33 9.04
N LEU A 127 8.32 7.01 9.17
CA LEU A 127 7.07 6.27 9.05
C LEU A 127 6.20 6.51 10.30
N PRO A 128 4.86 6.36 10.19
CA PRO A 128 3.97 6.48 11.35
C PRO A 128 4.07 5.29 12.32
N PHE A 129 4.93 4.31 12.03
CA PHE A 129 5.14 3.10 12.83
C PHE A 129 6.50 3.15 13.53
N SER A 130 6.53 2.73 14.79
CA SER A 130 7.76 2.54 15.54
C SER A 130 8.53 1.32 15.01
N ARG A 131 9.84 1.28 15.27
CA ARG A 131 10.69 0.13 14.90
C ARG A 131 10.18 -1.19 15.49
N ARG A 132 9.59 -1.17 16.69
CA ARG A 132 9.01 -2.36 17.33
C ARG A 132 7.76 -2.84 16.60
N GLU A 133 6.88 -1.92 16.21
CA GLU A 133 5.68 -2.26 15.42
C GLU A 133 6.03 -2.81 14.05
N ILE A 134 7.07 -2.26 13.41
CA ILE A 134 7.59 -2.75 12.12
C ILE A 134 8.07 -4.20 12.25
N VAL A 135 8.86 -4.53 13.27
CA VAL A 135 9.35 -5.90 13.50
C VAL A 135 8.21 -6.86 13.82
N GLN A 136 7.24 -6.44 14.64
CA GLN A 136 6.08 -7.26 14.94
C GLN A 136 5.22 -7.50 13.69
N LEU A 137 5.01 -6.45 12.88
CA LEU A 137 4.26 -6.54 11.64
C LEU A 137 4.89 -7.54 10.66
N GLU A 138 6.22 -7.55 10.55
CA GLU A 138 6.96 -8.51 9.73
C GLU A 138 6.73 -9.96 10.19
N PHE A 139 6.81 -10.19 11.50
CA PHE A 139 6.54 -11.50 12.09
C PHE A 139 5.10 -11.95 11.85
N ASP A 140 4.12 -11.08 12.12
CA ASP A 140 2.70 -11.38 11.95
C ASP A 140 2.36 -11.72 10.48
N PHE A 141 3.03 -11.07 9.52
CA PHE A 141 2.82 -11.34 8.10
C PHE A 141 3.41 -12.68 7.65
N ARG A 142 4.62 -13.03 8.12
CA ARG A 142 5.21 -14.35 7.85
C ARG A 142 4.33 -15.46 8.41
N ASP A 143 3.89 -15.32 9.66
CA ASP A 143 2.99 -16.27 10.30
C ASP A 143 1.67 -16.37 9.53
N ALA A 144 1.07 -15.25 9.12
CA ALA A 144 -0.17 -15.26 8.37
C ALA A 144 -0.04 -15.89 6.96
N LEU A 145 1.14 -15.86 6.36
CA LEU A 145 1.47 -16.53 5.10
C LEU A 145 1.95 -17.98 5.28
N ASP A 146 2.02 -18.48 6.52
CA ASP A 146 2.62 -19.78 6.87
C ASP A 146 4.04 -19.95 6.27
N ASP A 147 4.83 -18.87 6.26
CA ASP A 147 6.16 -18.76 5.62
C ASP A 147 6.21 -19.13 4.12
N ASN A 148 5.06 -19.16 3.43
CA ASN A 148 4.98 -19.39 1.99
C ASN A 148 5.22 -18.08 1.21
N LEU A 149 6.50 -17.73 1.07
CA LEU A 149 6.96 -16.50 0.40
C LEU A 149 7.33 -16.71 -1.07
N ASP A 150 7.36 -17.96 -1.54
CA ASP A 150 7.62 -18.26 -2.95
C ASP A 150 6.41 -17.84 -3.80
N VAL A 151 6.58 -16.84 -4.66
CA VAL A 151 5.56 -16.41 -5.63
C VAL A 151 5.80 -17.16 -6.95
N SER A 152 4.77 -17.87 -7.43
CA SER A 152 4.86 -18.59 -8.70
C SER A 152 4.93 -17.63 -9.90
N ASP A 153 5.52 -18.09 -11.01
CA ASP A 153 5.58 -17.30 -12.25
C ASP A 153 4.19 -16.87 -12.73
N ASP A 154 3.17 -17.73 -12.56
CA ASP A 154 1.80 -17.43 -12.94
C ASP A 154 1.19 -16.30 -12.10
N GLU A 155 1.34 -16.36 -10.77
CA GLU A 155 0.92 -15.27 -9.88
C GLU A 155 1.66 -13.98 -10.21
N MET A 156 2.96 -14.09 -10.49
CA MET A 156 3.81 -12.95 -10.82
C MET A 156 3.35 -12.26 -12.12
N LEU A 157 3.09 -13.05 -13.16
CA LEU A 157 2.59 -12.56 -14.43
C LEU A 157 1.23 -11.86 -14.28
N VAL A 158 0.33 -12.42 -13.47
CA VAL A 158 -0.98 -11.79 -13.18
C VAL A 158 -0.79 -10.41 -12.54
N GLN A 159 0.06 -10.30 -11.51
CA GLN A 159 0.25 -9.01 -10.84
C GLN A 159 0.95 -7.99 -11.74
N LEU A 160 1.98 -8.41 -12.49
CA LEU A 160 2.67 -7.53 -13.44
C LEU A 160 1.73 -7.03 -14.53
N HIS A 161 0.91 -7.90 -15.11
CA HIS A 161 -0.08 -7.51 -16.11
C HIS A 161 -1.06 -6.48 -15.55
N SER A 162 -1.58 -6.72 -14.34
CA SER A 162 -2.50 -5.77 -13.68
C SER A 162 -1.86 -4.40 -13.44
N ILE A 163 -0.58 -4.36 -13.08
CA ILE A 163 0.17 -3.12 -12.89
C ILE A 163 0.37 -2.40 -14.23
N PHE A 164 0.76 -3.11 -15.28
CA PHE A 164 0.93 -2.51 -16.60
C PHE A 164 -0.38 -1.91 -17.11
N ASP A 165 -1.49 -2.63 -16.98
CA ASP A 165 -2.81 -2.12 -17.35
C ASP A 165 -3.18 -0.86 -16.57
N ALA A 166 -2.93 -0.82 -15.27
CA ALA A 166 -3.20 0.36 -14.45
C ALA A 166 -2.34 1.57 -14.85
N VAL A 167 -1.04 1.35 -15.08
CA VAL A 167 -0.09 2.40 -15.49
C VAL A 167 -0.45 2.96 -16.87
N MET A 168 -0.88 2.11 -17.81
CA MET A 168 -1.25 2.51 -19.17
C MET A 168 -2.64 3.15 -19.24
N SER A 169 -3.61 2.63 -18.50
CA SER A 169 -4.98 3.16 -18.47
C SER A 169 -5.07 4.58 -17.89
N CYS A 170 -4.07 5.02 -17.11
CA CYS A 170 -3.94 6.40 -16.66
C CYS A 170 -3.71 7.42 -17.76
N GLN A 171 -3.40 6.99 -18.99
CA GLN A 171 -3.20 7.89 -20.12
C GLN A 171 -4.51 8.37 -20.74
N HIS A 172 -5.63 7.68 -20.49
CA HIS A 172 -6.93 7.92 -21.11
C HIS A 172 -8.07 8.24 -20.12
N ARG A 173 -7.76 8.59 -18.87
CA ARG A 173 -8.81 8.84 -17.87
C ARG A 173 -9.68 10.05 -18.24
N HIS A 174 -10.90 9.76 -18.67
CA HIS A 174 -12.01 10.70 -18.72
C HIS A 174 -12.34 11.21 -17.31
N PRO A 175 -12.89 12.44 -17.18
CA PRO A 175 -13.28 12.99 -15.89
C PRO A 175 -14.22 12.04 -15.15
N PRO A 176 -14.15 12.00 -13.80
CA PRO A 176 -14.93 11.07 -13.00
C PRO A 176 -16.42 11.26 -13.35
N GLN A 177 -17.02 10.23 -13.94
CA GLN A 177 -18.47 10.13 -13.92
C GLN A 177 -18.85 10.05 -12.45
N MET A 178 -19.52 11.08 -11.96
CA MET A 178 -20.13 11.03 -10.64
C MET A 178 -21.07 9.83 -10.64
N CYS A 179 -20.72 8.77 -9.92
CA CYS A 179 -21.61 7.66 -9.62
C CYS A 179 -22.85 8.30 -8.95
N PRO A 180 -24.07 8.23 -9.53
CA PRO A 180 -25.26 8.79 -8.91
C PRO A 180 -25.71 7.84 -7.80
N HIS A 181 -25.03 7.89 -6.66
CA HIS A 181 -25.49 7.23 -5.44
C HIS A 181 -26.03 8.30 -4.48
N GLU A 182 -27.25 8.71 -4.77
CA GLU A 182 -28.11 9.43 -3.85
C GLU A 182 -28.71 8.40 -2.87
N GLY A 183 -28.66 8.70 -1.58
CA GLY A 183 -29.39 7.97 -0.55
C GLY A 183 -28.63 6.81 0.08
N TYR A 184 -27.64 7.10 0.91
CA TYR A 184 -27.62 6.77 2.35
C TYR A 184 -26.33 7.38 2.91
N PRO A 185 -26.38 8.35 3.84
CA PRO A 185 -25.17 8.77 4.53
C PRO A 185 -24.65 7.55 5.31
N ARG A 186 -23.58 6.91 4.81
CA ARG A 186 -22.71 6.06 5.64
C ARG A 186 -22.39 6.92 6.86
N PRO A 187 -22.66 6.48 8.10
CA PRO A 187 -22.27 7.26 9.26
C PRO A 187 -20.76 7.47 9.15
N THR A 188 -20.36 8.75 9.14
CA THR A 188 -18.99 9.22 9.11
C THR A 188 -18.25 8.67 10.32
N MET A 189 -17.79 7.43 10.22
CA MET A 189 -17.04 6.70 11.25
C MET A 189 -15.56 6.62 10.88
N ALA A 190 -15.06 7.51 10.02
CA ALA A 190 -13.69 7.99 10.17
C ALA A 190 -13.68 9.02 11.32
N GLN A 191 -14.05 8.58 12.53
CA GLN A 191 -13.66 9.31 13.73
C GLN A 191 -12.15 9.27 13.77
N TYR A 192 -11.60 10.43 13.42
CA TYR A 192 -10.20 10.77 13.48
C TYR A 192 -9.71 10.59 14.92
N TYR A 193 -9.28 9.38 15.28
CA TYR A 193 -8.47 9.18 16.46
C TYR A 193 -7.01 9.25 16.04
N PRO A 194 -6.23 10.27 16.47
CA PRO A 194 -4.79 10.14 16.44
C PRO A 194 -4.42 8.86 17.23
N PRO A 195 -3.42 8.08 16.78
CA PRO A 195 -2.99 6.90 17.51
C PRO A 195 -2.39 7.35 18.84
N HIS A 196 -3.21 7.34 19.88
CA HIS A 196 -2.77 7.45 21.26
C HIS A 196 -3.38 6.28 22.03
N HIS A 197 -2.50 5.66 22.82
CA HIS A 197 -2.77 4.65 23.85
C HIS A 197 -2.60 3.18 23.46
N TYR A 198 -1.36 2.79 23.18
CA TYR A 198 -0.75 1.80 24.07
C TYR A 198 0.34 2.50 24.89
N ALA A 199 0.32 2.26 26.19
CA ALA A 199 0.94 3.10 27.21
C ALA A 199 2.47 3.20 27.12
N ALA A 200 2.99 4.42 26.98
CA ALA A 200 4.05 4.97 27.82
C ALA A 200 4.14 6.48 27.56
N ALA A 201 4.10 7.25 28.65
CA ALA A 201 4.25 8.69 28.63
C ALA A 201 5.61 9.10 28.06
N ASP A 202 5.60 10.32 27.51
CA ASP A 202 6.74 11.16 27.14
C ASP A 202 7.15 11.15 25.66
N ARG A 203 7.38 12.36 25.13
CA ARG A 203 7.78 12.73 23.73
C ARG A 203 6.67 13.06 22.72
N GLN A 204 5.74 13.93 23.11
CA GLN A 204 4.65 14.43 22.27
C GLN A 204 4.99 15.66 21.36
N LYS A 205 6.27 16.09 21.25
CA LYS A 205 6.61 17.38 20.62
C LYS A 205 7.05 17.31 19.14
N GLY A 206 7.48 16.15 18.63
CA GLY A 206 7.93 16.02 17.23
C GLY A 206 6.78 15.90 16.21
N PHE A 207 5.73 15.15 16.56
CA PHE A 207 4.66 14.74 15.65
C PHE A 207 3.82 15.91 15.12
N ARG A 208 3.55 16.93 15.94
CA ARG A 208 2.74 18.10 15.52
C ARG A 208 3.44 18.98 14.48
N ASN A 209 4.78 18.94 14.39
CA ASN A 209 5.54 19.80 13.49
C ASN A 209 5.68 19.21 12.07
N LEU A 210 5.69 17.89 11.93
CA LEU A 210 5.74 17.20 10.63
C LEU A 210 4.47 17.45 9.80
N TRP A 211 3.29 17.35 10.45
CA TRP A 211 2.00 17.62 9.80
C TRP A 211 1.78 19.10 9.43
N ARG A 212 2.41 20.04 10.16
CA ARG A 212 2.42 21.46 9.77
C ARG A 212 3.35 21.74 8.58
N ARG A 213 4.43 20.97 8.42
CA ARG A 213 5.33 21.04 7.25
C ARG A 213 4.65 20.47 6.00
N LEU A 214 3.96 19.34 6.11
CA LEU A 214 3.21 18.74 4.98
C LEU A 214 2.02 19.60 4.52
N ARG A 215 1.43 20.41 5.41
CA ARG A 215 0.38 21.37 5.05
C ARG A 215 0.90 22.58 4.25
N ARG A 216 2.17 22.97 4.42
CA ARG A 216 2.77 24.10 3.67
C ARG A 216 3.20 23.73 2.24
N ILE A 217 3.46 22.46 1.97
CA ILE A 217 3.86 22.01 0.62
C ILE A 217 2.65 22.01 -0.34
N SER A 218 1.42 22.05 0.17
CA SER A 218 0.20 22.10 -0.65
C SER A 218 -0.31 23.52 -0.98
N THR A 219 0.40 24.57 -0.54
CA THR A 219 0.03 25.99 -0.79
C THR A 219 1.14 26.76 -1.52
N SER A 220 2.04 26.05 -2.19
CA SER A 220 3.13 26.65 -2.97
C SER A 220 3.31 25.87 -4.28
N ALA A 221 2.25 25.89 -5.10
CA ALA A 221 2.27 25.61 -6.53
C ALA A 221 1.11 26.37 -7.16
#